data_AF-A0A7V1RG53-F1
#
_entry.id   AF-A0A7V1RG53-F1
#
_cell.length_a   1.000
_cell.length_b   1.000
_cell.length_c   1.000
_cell.angle_alpha   90.00
_cell.angle_beta   90.00
_cell.angle_gamma   90.00
#
_symmetry.space_group_name_H-M   'P 1'
#
loop_
_entity.id
_entity.type
_entity.pdbx_description
1 polymer ?
#
loop_
_entity_poly.entity_id
_entity_poly.type
_entity_poly.pdbx_seq_one_letter_code
_entity_poly.pdbx_strand_id
1 'polypeptide(L)'
;MNDLAQIREKLNEYQMMLRPLERAEEELSFARRMLRARVEEEIYALAPALGALAETLRVSGVDLLLAADKVAFLNAAVERSGMTPEELQQRLAQASSTANEDLKLLGFGDNLGD
;
A
#
# COMPACT_ATOMS: atom_id res chain seq x y z
N MET A 1 -31.80 48.99 19.79
CA MET A 1 -31.17 48.82 18.46
C MET A 1 -29.69 48.46 18.66
N ASN A 2 -29.36 47.19 18.91
CA ASN A 2 -27.96 46.74 19.04
C ASN A 2 -27.73 45.29 18.56
N ASP A 3 -28.79 44.51 18.38
CA ASP A 3 -28.72 43.09 18.03
C ASP A 3 -28.08 42.85 16.64
N LEU A 4 -28.30 43.75 15.69
CA LEU A 4 -27.72 43.66 14.34
C LEU A 4 -26.19 43.84 14.32
N ALA A 5 -25.66 44.63 15.26
CA ALA A 5 -24.22 44.81 15.42
C ALA A 5 -23.59 43.57 16.06
N GLN A 6 -24.20 43.03 17.12
CA GLN A 6 -23.76 41.80 17.78
C GLN A 6 -23.83 40.57 16.85
N ILE A 7 -24.88 40.47 16.02
CA ILE A 7 -24.99 39.39 15.03
C ILE A 7 -23.85 39.48 14.01
N ARG A 8 -23.53 40.67 13.49
CA ARG A 8 -22.41 40.86 12.55
C ARG A 8 -21.05 40.52 13.16
N GLU A 9 -20.85 40.89 14.43
CA GLU A 9 -19.61 40.59 15.15
C GLU A 9 -19.41 39.07 15.31
N LYS A 10 -20.46 38.35 15.74
CA LYS A 10 -20.43 36.88 15.83
C LYS A 10 -20.22 36.21 14.48
N LEU A 11 -20.82 36.75 13.41
CA LEU A 11 -20.66 36.22 12.06
C LEU A 11 -19.21 36.38 11.56
N ASN A 12 -18.57 37.52 11.86
CA ASN A 12 -17.16 37.74 11.57
C ASN A 12 -16.25 36.81 12.39
N GLU A 13 -16.53 36.61 13.68
CA GLU A 13 -15.79 35.66 14.51
C GLU A 13 -15.86 34.24 13.95
N TYR A 14 -17.07 33.77 13.58
CA TYR A 14 -17.23 32.45 12.98
C TYR A 14 -16.53 32.34 11.62
N GLN A 15 -16.58 33.37 10.78
CA GLN A 15 -15.83 33.39 9.51
C GLN A 15 -14.32 33.34 9.72
N MET A 16 -13.81 34.00 10.76
CA MET A 16 -12.39 33.92 11.11
C MET A 16 -12.00 32.53 11.62
N MET A 17 -12.90 31.82 12.31
CA MET A 17 -12.68 30.44 12.74
C MET A 17 -12.85 29.42 11.60
N LEU A 18 -13.67 29.73 10.60
CA LEU A 18 -13.96 28.85 9.46
C LEU A 18 -12.77 28.73 8.50
N ARG A 19 -12.10 29.85 8.18
CA ARG A 19 -10.99 29.83 7.19
C ARG A 19 -9.85 28.88 7.54
N PRO A 20 -9.38 28.81 8.81
CA PRO A 20 -8.37 27.80 9.20
C PRO A 20 -8.86 26.36 9.04
N LEU A 21 -10.15 26.08 9.27
CA LEU A 21 -10.73 24.75 9.11
C LEU A 21 -10.79 24.36 7.62
N GLU A 22 -11.27 25.26 6.77
CA GLU A 22 -11.29 25.05 5.30
C GLU A 22 -9.88 24.76 4.78
N ARG A 23 -8.88 25.52 5.25
CA ARG A 23 -7.48 25.30 4.89
C ARG A 23 -6.95 23.94 5.37
N ALA A 24 -7.29 23.54 6.59
CA ALA A 24 -6.89 22.24 7.12
C ALA A 24 -7.53 21.08 6.34
N GLU A 25 -8.78 21.23 5.88
CA GLU A 25 -9.44 20.24 5.02
C GLU A 25 -8.78 20.13 3.64
N GLU A 26 -8.39 21.26 3.04
CA GLU A 26 -7.65 21.28 1.77
C GLU A 26 -6.29 20.59 1.90
N GLU A 27 -5.53 20.88 2.97
CA GLU A 27 -4.24 20.26 3.25
C GLU A 27 -4.38 18.75 3.51
N LEU A 28 -5.42 18.32 4.25
CA LEU A 28 -5.71 16.91 4.46
C LEU A 28 -6.08 16.20 3.14
N SER A 29 -6.91 16.83 2.32
CA SER A 29 -7.28 16.32 0.99
C SER A 29 -6.06 16.17 0.08
N PHE A 30 -5.13 17.12 0.13
CA PHE A 30 -3.86 17.03 -0.60
C PHE A 30 -2.97 15.90 -0.07
N ALA A 31 -2.79 15.80 1.25
CA ALA A 31 -2.00 14.73 1.87
C ALA A 31 -2.55 13.34 1.53
N ARG A 32 -3.88 13.17 1.54
CA ARG A 32 -4.53 11.91 1.14
C ARG A 32 -4.28 11.57 -0.33
N ARG A 33 -4.33 12.55 -1.23
CA ARG A 33 -4.01 12.36 -2.66
C ARG A 33 -2.56 11.98 -2.88
N MET A 34 -1.63 12.65 -2.19
CA MET A 34 -0.20 12.32 -2.22
C MET A 34 0.08 10.91 -1.70
N LEU A 35 -0.54 10.54 -0.58
CA LEU A 35 -0.41 9.19 -0.02
C LEU A 35 -0.94 8.14 -1.00
N ARG A 36 -2.11 8.40 -1.60
CA ARG A 36 -2.68 7.50 -2.61
C ARG A 36 -1.78 7.35 -3.83
N ALA A 37 -1.27 8.45 -4.38
CA ALA A 37 -0.36 8.42 -5.53
C ALA A 37 0.91 7.62 -5.21
N ARG A 38 1.49 7.83 -4.03
CA ARG A 38 2.68 7.10 -3.58
C ARG A 38 2.40 5.61 -3.38
N VAL A 39 1.27 5.26 -2.78
CA VAL A 39 0.85 3.86 -2.62
C VAL A 39 0.56 3.22 -3.97
N GLU A 40 -0.05 3.95 -4.92
CA GLU A 40 -0.26 3.46 -6.28
C GLU A 40 1.08 3.21 -6.99
N GLU A 41 2.05 4.13 -6.92
CA GLU A 41 3.40 3.94 -7.45
C GLU A 41 4.12 2.72 -6.84
N GLU A 42 4.08 2.60 -5.51
CA GLU A 42 4.66 1.46 -4.79
C GLU A 42 3.97 0.15 -5.19
N ILE A 43 2.64 0.13 -5.31
CA ILE A 43 1.89 -1.04 -5.80
C ILE A 43 2.27 -1.35 -7.24
N TYR A 44 2.39 -0.36 -8.13
CA TYR A 44 2.78 -0.59 -9.53
C TYR A 44 4.19 -1.18 -9.64
N ALA A 45 5.11 -0.76 -8.77
CA ALA A 45 6.45 -1.33 -8.70
C ALA A 45 6.43 -2.78 -8.16
N LEU A 46 5.57 -3.07 -7.18
CA LEU A 46 5.53 -4.36 -6.49
C LEU A 46 4.56 -5.39 -7.12
N ALA A 47 3.60 -4.95 -7.93
CA ALA A 47 2.58 -5.80 -8.54
C ALA A 47 3.16 -6.90 -9.45
N PRO A 48 4.21 -6.66 -10.26
CA PRO A 48 4.85 -7.72 -11.04
C PRO A 48 5.44 -8.83 -10.16
N ALA A 49 6.14 -8.47 -9.08
CA ALA A 49 6.69 -9.45 -8.13
C ALA A 49 5.59 -10.23 -7.40
N LEU A 50 4.54 -9.54 -6.95
CA LEU A 50 3.40 -10.18 -6.30
C LEU A 50 2.64 -11.10 -7.27
N GLY A 51 2.52 -10.71 -8.54
CA GLY A 51 1.94 -11.53 -9.60
C GLY A 51 2.76 -12.80 -9.85
N ALA A 52 4.08 -12.67 -9.99
CA ALA A 52 4.99 -13.80 -10.18
C ALA A 52 4.98 -14.76 -8.98
N LEU A 53 4.93 -14.24 -7.75
CA LEU A 53 4.77 -15.03 -6.53
C LEU A 53 3.43 -15.77 -6.52
N ALA A 54 2.34 -15.06 -6.82
CA ALA A 54 1.00 -15.63 -6.84
C ALA A 54 0.89 -16.76 -7.87
N GLU A 55 1.47 -16.59 -9.05
CA GLU A 55 1.51 -17.60 -10.10
C GLU A 55 2.38 -18.81 -9.71
N THR A 56 3.57 -18.55 -9.17
CA THR A 56 4.52 -19.61 -8.75
C THR A 56 3.93 -20.46 -7.64
N LEU A 57 3.30 -19.84 -6.65
CA LEU A 57 2.66 -20.51 -5.52
C LEU A 57 1.22 -20.95 -5.80
N ARG A 58 0.70 -20.67 -7.00
CA ARG A 58 -0.68 -20.97 -7.42
C ARG A 58 -1.73 -20.46 -6.43
N VAL A 59 -1.53 -19.26 -5.91
CA VAL A 59 -2.45 -18.56 -5.03
C VAL A 59 -3.09 -17.37 -5.74
N SER A 60 -4.26 -16.95 -5.26
CA SER A 60 -4.90 -15.73 -5.72
C SER A 60 -4.06 -14.52 -5.29
N GLY A 61 -3.65 -13.69 -6.25
CA GLY A 61 -2.97 -12.43 -5.96
C GLY A 61 -3.85 -11.45 -5.17
N VAL A 62 -5.18 -11.54 -5.34
CA VAL A 62 -6.14 -10.74 -4.55
C VAL A 62 -6.16 -11.21 -3.09
N ASP A 63 -6.14 -12.52 -2.85
CA ASP A 63 -6.12 -13.06 -1.48
C ASP A 63 -4.81 -12.71 -0.78
N LEU A 64 -3.69 -12.72 -1.50
CA LEU A 64 -2.39 -12.28 -0.99
C LEU A 64 -2.38 -10.79 -0.61
N LEU A 65 -2.99 -9.93 -1.44
CA LEU A 65 -3.07 -8.49 -1.17
C LEU A 65 -3.97 -8.17 0.03
N LEU A 66 -5.05 -8.93 0.20
CA LEU A 66 -6.05 -8.74 1.26
C LEU A 66 -5.74 -9.51 2.56
N ALA A 67 -4.72 -10.36 2.56
CA ALA A 67 -4.31 -11.12 3.74
C ALA A 67 -3.94 -10.17 4.90
N ALA A 68 -4.52 -10.41 6.08
CA ALA A 68 -4.20 -9.66 7.29
C ALA A 68 -2.73 -9.83 7.71
N ASP A 69 -2.18 -11.03 7.49
CA ASP A 69 -0.76 -11.34 7.62
C ASP A 69 -0.25 -12.00 6.33
N LYS A 70 0.50 -11.24 5.54
CA LYS A 70 1.02 -11.67 4.24
C LYS A 70 2.12 -12.71 4.38
N VAL A 71 2.92 -12.64 5.45
CA VAL A 71 4.04 -13.55 5.68
C VAL A 71 3.49 -14.93 6.04
N ALA A 72 2.53 -14.99 6.96
CA ALA A 72 1.87 -16.23 7.32
C ALA A 72 1.15 -16.87 6.12
N PHE A 73 0.47 -16.06 5.29
CA PHE A 73 -0.21 -16.53 4.08
C PHE A 73 0.78 -17.14 3.07
N LEU A 74 1.91 -16.47 2.82
CA LEU A 74 2.95 -16.95 1.91
C LEU A 74 3.62 -18.22 2.44
N ASN A 75 3.94 -18.29 3.73
CA ASN A 75 4.52 -19.49 4.35
C ASN A 75 3.58 -20.70 4.19
N ALA A 76 2.29 -20.53 4.47
CA ALA A 76 1.30 -21.58 4.25
C ALA A 76 1.17 -21.97 2.77
N ALA A 77 1.34 -21.02 1.84
CA ALA A 77 1.33 -21.31 0.41
C ALA A 77 2.58 -22.07 -0.04
N VAL A 78 3.76 -21.76 0.49
CA VAL A 78 5.02 -22.47 0.26
C VAL A 78 4.93 -23.89 0.83
N GLU A 79 4.44 -24.06 2.06
CA GLU A 79 4.27 -25.38 2.68
C GLU A 79 3.32 -26.27 1.85
N ARG A 80 2.21 -25.72 1.34
CA ARG A 80 1.28 -26.45 0.47
C ARG A 80 1.88 -26.79 -0.89
N SER A 81 2.77 -25.97 -1.41
CA SER A 81 3.38 -26.19 -2.71
C SER A 81 4.42 -27.30 -2.67
N GLY A 82 4.99 -27.58 -1.49
CA GLY A 82 6.02 -28.58 -1.28
C GLY A 82 7.33 -28.28 -2.00
N MET A 83 7.51 -27.05 -2.48
CA MET A 83 8.70 -26.63 -3.22
C MET A 83 9.86 -26.36 -2.27
N THR A 84 11.08 -26.73 -2.67
CA THR A 84 12.27 -26.26 -1.95
C THR A 84 12.51 -24.78 -2.22
N PRO A 85 13.26 -24.07 -1.35
CA PRO A 85 13.62 -22.67 -1.59
C PRO A 85 14.30 -22.45 -2.95
N GLU A 86 15.14 -23.40 -3.41
CA GLU A 86 15.81 -23.28 -4.71
C GLU A 86 14.84 -23.47 -5.89
N GLU A 87 13.88 -24.39 -5.78
CA GLU A 87 12.85 -24.60 -6.79
C GLU A 87 11.93 -23.38 -6.92
N LEU A 88 11.60 -22.75 -5.78
CA LEU A 88 10.83 -21.52 -5.74
C LEU A 88 11.59 -20.39 -6.44
N GLN A 89 12.87 -20.20 -6.13
CA GLN A 89 13.71 -19.18 -6.78
C GLN A 89 13.82 -19.41 -8.29
N GLN A 90 14.04 -20.64 -8.73
CA GLN A 90 14.09 -20.97 -10.16
C GLN A 90 12.77 -20.64 -10.87
N ARG A 91 11.63 -20.98 -10.27
CA ARG A 91 10.32 -20.69 -10.86
C ARG A 91 10.01 -19.19 -10.87
N LEU A 92 10.38 -18.46 -9.83
CA LEU A 92 10.25 -17.01 -9.77
C LEU A 92 11.10 -16.31 -10.85
N ALA A 93 12.34 -16.77 -11.04
CA ALA A 93 13.22 -16.27 -12.09
C ALA A 93 12.73 -16.61 -13.51
N GLN A 94 12.00 -17.71 -13.68
CA GLN A 94 11.36 -18.08 -14.95
C GLN A 94 10.06 -17.31 -15.19
N ALA A 95 9.29 -17.02 -14.14
CA ALA A 95 8.03 -16.30 -14.23
C ALA A 95 8.23 -14.80 -14.48
N SER A 96 9.38 -14.23 -14.10
CA SER A 96 9.69 -12.84 -14.41
C SER A 96 11.20 -12.58 -14.47
N SER A 97 11.62 -11.89 -15.53
CA SER A 97 13.03 -11.48 -15.72
C SER A 97 13.48 -10.37 -14.77
N THR A 98 12.55 -9.66 -14.12
CA THR A 98 12.84 -8.59 -13.12
C THR A 98 12.45 -8.98 -11.70
N ALA A 99 11.67 -10.04 -11.52
CA ALA A 99 11.10 -10.39 -10.21
C ALA A 99 12.15 -10.64 -9.13
N ASN A 100 13.34 -11.12 -9.49
CA ASN A 100 14.37 -11.37 -8.49
C ASN A 100 14.92 -10.07 -7.86
N GLU A 101 14.94 -8.96 -8.60
CA GLU A 101 15.27 -7.63 -8.09
C GLU A 101 14.07 -7.02 -7.32
N ASP A 102 12.86 -7.23 -7.83
CA ASP A 102 11.62 -6.75 -7.21
C ASP A 102 11.28 -7.49 -5.88
N LEU A 103 11.68 -8.76 -5.75
CA LEU A 103 11.55 -9.57 -4.52
C LEU A 103 12.57 -9.17 -3.45
N LYS A 104 13.76 -8.73 -3.86
CA LYS A 104 14.74 -8.14 -2.95
C LYS A 104 14.21 -6.84 -2.35
N LEU A 105 13.53 -6.00 -3.15
CA LEU A 105 12.86 -4.78 -2.69
C LEU A 105 11.75 -5.06 -1.65
N LEU A 106 11.17 -6.26 -1.66
CA LEU A 106 10.16 -6.71 -0.71
C LEU A 106 10.74 -7.30 0.60
N GLY A 107 12.07 -7.36 0.75
CA GLY A 107 12.72 -7.92 1.93
C GLY A 107 12.75 -9.46 1.97
N PHE A 108 12.36 -10.14 0.87
CA PHE A 108 12.43 -11.59 0.75
C PHE A 108 13.82 -12.08 0.30
N GLY A 109 14.68 -11.18 -0.21
CA GLY A 109 15.99 -11.54 -0.77
C GLY A 109 17.05 -11.98 0.23
N ASP A 110 16.96 -11.54 1.49
CA ASP A 110 18.00 -11.79 2.50
C ASP A 110 17.78 -13.09 3.31
N ASN A 111 16.57 -13.68 3.25
CA ASN A 111 16.20 -14.88 4.03
C ASN A 111 16.05 -16.16 3.18
N LEU A 112 16.39 -16.11 1.88
CA LEU A 112 16.35 -17.27 0.99
C LEU A 112 17.75 -17.87 0.71
N GLY A 113 18.73 -17.51 1.53
CA GLY A 113 20.10 -18.02 1.45
C GLY A 113 20.70 -18.21 2.83
N ASP A 114 20.32 -19.31 3.48
CA ASP A 114 21.15 -20.13 4.38
C ASP A 114 20.58 -21.55 4.43
#